data_AF-A0A3D1ZBL9-F1
#
_entry.id   AF-A0A3D1ZBL9-F1
#
_cell.length_a   1.000
_cell.length_b   1.000
_cell.length_c   1.000
_cell.angle_alpha   90.00
_cell.angle_beta   90.00
_cell.angle_gamma   90.00
#
_symmetry.space_group_name_H-M   'P 1'
#
loop_
_entity.id
_entity.type
_entity.pdbx_description
1 polymer ?
#
loop_
_entity_poly.entity_id
_entity_poly.type
_entity_poly.pdbx_seq_one_letter_code
_entity_poly.pdbx_strand_id
1 'polypeptide(L)' 'ITVERSYGQPFEAGNRATLCRCGNSKNKPLCDGTQKEIGFFG' A
#
# COMPACT_ATOMS: atom_id res chain seq x y z
N ILE A 1 -9.05 11.42 15.38
CA ILE A 1 -7.91 11.99 14.63
C ILE A 1 -8.22 11.83 13.15
N THR A 2 -8.60 12.92 12.49
CA THR A 2 -8.93 12.94 11.06
C THR A 2 -7.65 13.29 10.32
N VAL A 3 -7.09 12.33 9.61
CA VAL A 3 -5.89 12.56 8.78
C VAL A 3 -6.37 13.32 7.54
N GLU A 4 -5.63 14.31 7.05
CA GLU A 4 -5.98 15.07 5.84
C GLU A 4 -4.87 14.92 4.79
N ARG A 5 -5.24 14.69 3.53
CA ARG A 5 -4.28 14.64 2.42
C ARG A 5 -3.84 16.07 2.05
N SER A 6 -2.69 16.21 1.39
CA SER A 6 -2.12 17.49 0.90
C SER A 6 -3.06 18.34 0.02
N TYR A 7 -4.18 17.78 -0.44
CA TYR A 7 -5.21 18.45 -1.26
C TYR A 7 -6.50 18.73 -0.47
N GLY A 8 -6.46 18.74 0.87
CA GLY A 8 -7.60 19.09 1.71
C GLY A 8 -8.75 18.08 1.71
N GLN A 9 -8.46 16.81 1.42
CA GLN A 9 -9.46 15.74 1.47
C GLN A 9 -9.31 14.93 2.76
N PRO A 10 -10.39 14.70 3.52
CA PRO A 10 -10.36 13.86 4.72
C PRO A 10 -9.94 12.43 4.35
N PHE A 11 -8.94 11.92 5.05
CA PHE A 11 -8.41 10.57 4.89
C PHE A 11 -9.19 9.64 5.81
N GLU A 12 -10.16 8.96 5.22
CA GLU A 12 -10.77 7.77 5.82
C GLU A 12 -9.68 6.69 5.90
N ALA A 13 -9.24 6.39 7.12
CA ALA A 13 -8.37 5.26 7.43
C ALA A 13 -9.18 3.95 7.36
N GLY A 14 -9.82 3.69 6.22
CA GLY A 14 -10.35 2.37 5.91
C GLY A 14 -9.20 1.38 5.73
N ASN A 15 -9.45 0.09 5.97
CA ASN A 15 -8.51 -1.02 5.79
C ASN A 15 -7.96 -1.06 4.36
N ARG A 16 -6.96 -0.22 4.06
CA ARG A 16 -6.29 -0.19 2.77
C ARG A 16 -5.29 -1.33 2.72
N ALA A 17 -5.81 -2.45 2.28
CA ALA A 17 -5.03 -3.59 1.85
C ALA A 17 -4.49 -3.32 0.45
N THR A 18 -3.18 -3.09 0.33
CA THR A 18 -2.50 -3.09 -0.97
C THR A 18 -2.31 -4.54 -1.40
N LEU A 19 -2.68 -4.91 -2.62
CA LEU A 19 -2.45 -6.27 -3.14
C LEU A 19 -1.03 -6.41 -3.69
N CYS A 20 -0.42 -7.57 -3.46
CA CYS A 20 0.88 -7.89 -4.05
C CYS A 20 0.70 -8.20 -5.55
N ARG A 21 1.29 -7.35 -6.40
CA ARG A 21 1.38 -7.57 -7.84
C ARG A 21 2.77 -7.99 -8.32
N CYS A 22 3.76 -7.96 -7.42
CA CYS A 22 5.15 -8.27 -7.73
C CYS A 22 5.52 -9.76 -7.59
N GLY A 23 4.60 -10.62 -7.12
CA GLY A 23 4.79 -12.05 -6.89
C GLY A 23 5.66 -12.43 -5.68
N ASN A 24 6.50 -11.51 -5.21
CA ASN A 24 7.52 -11.75 -4.19
C ASN A 24 7.08 -11.41 -2.76
N SER A 25 5.86 -10.94 -2.54
CA SER A 25 5.38 -10.70 -1.17
C SER A 25 5.38 -11.99 -0.36
N LYS A 26 5.78 -11.89 0.90
CA LYS A 26 5.69 -12.96 1.89
C LYS A 26 4.31 -13.02 2.53
N ASN A 27 3.54 -11.94 2.47
CA ASN A 27 2.20 -11.83 3.03
C ASN A 27 1.10 -11.90 1.96
N LYS A 28 1.23 -12.83 1.01
CA LYS A 28 0.24 -12.99 -0.08
C LYS A 28 -1.17 -13.22 0.49
N PRO A 29 -2.21 -12.56 -0.06
CA PRO A 29 -2.25 -11.76 -1.29
C PRO A 29 -1.89 -10.27 -1.11
N LEU A 30 -1.52 -9.84 0.10
CA LEU A 30 -1.21 -8.44 0.43
C LEU A 30 0.22 -8.07 0.05
N CYS A 31 0.43 -6.80 -0.28
CA CYS A 31 1.75 -6.22 -0.47
C CYS A 31 2.37 -5.93 0.90
N ASP A 32 3.51 -6.54 1.14
CA ASP A 32 4.37 -6.39 2.31
C ASP A 32 5.51 -5.39 2.10
N GLY A 33 5.56 -4.75 0.93
CA GLY A 33 6.61 -3.78 0.57
C GLY A 33 7.80 -4.38 -0.16
N THR A 34 7.89 -5.71 -0.34
CA THR A 34 8.98 -6.38 -1.07
C THR A 34 9.10 -5.89 -2.53
N GLN A 35 8.02 -5.33 -3.09
CA GLN A 35 8.08 -4.66 -4.38
C GLN A 35 9.19 -3.58 -4.47
N LYS A 36 9.49 -2.88 -3.37
CA LYS A 36 10.54 -1.84 -3.36
C LYS A 36 11.94 -2.46 -3.38
N GLU A 37 12.12 -3.57 -2.65
CA GLU A 37 13.40 -4.28 -2.55
C GLU A 37 13.81 -4.89 -3.89
N ILE A 38 12.83 -5.42 -4.64
CA ILE A 38 13.08 -6.00 -5.96
C ILE A 38 13.02 -4.98 -7.11
N GLY A 39 12.79 -3.70 -6.79
CA GLY A 39 12.64 -2.65 -7.80
C GLY A 39 11.39 -2.77 -8.68
N PHE A 40 10.35 -3.47 -8.21
CA PHE A 40 9.06 -3.57 -8.87
C PHE A 40 8.21 -2.33 -8.58
N PHE A 41 8.36 -1.34 -9.43
CA PHE A 41 7.50 -0.16 -9.51
C PHE A 41 6.60 -0.36 -10.73
N GLY A 42 5.58 -1.19 -10.56
CA GLY A 42 4.65 -1.51 -11.63
C GLY A 42 3.74 -0.34 -12.00
#